data_AF-A0A1S3XGZ8-F1
#
_entry.id   AF-A0A1S3XGZ8-F1
#
_cell.length_a   1.000
_cell.length_b   1.000
_cell.length_c   1.000
_cell.angle_alpha   90.00
_cell.angle_beta   90.00
_cell.angle_gamma   90.00
#
_symmetry.space_group_name_H-M   'P 1'
#
loop_
_entity.id
_entity.type
_entity.pdbx_description
1 polymer ?
#
loop_
_entity_poly.entity_id
_entity_poly.type
_entity_poly.pdbx_seq_one_letter_code
_entity_poly.pdbx_strand_id
1 'polypeptide(L)'
;MTSITDATIIHHVGIVLLLLWLLNSFDCCHPFAYFLSLIYLYMVHEQYVTKLRRKLQFEEKRQSSQRRVLSDSESVRWLNYAIEKIWPICMEEIVSQKILLPIIPWFMQKYKPWTAKEAAIQHLYLGRNPPMFTEMRVLRESTGDDHLVLELGMNFRTADDMSALLAVKLRKRLGFGMWAKLHLLGMHVEGKVIH
;
A
#
# COMPACT_ATOMS: atom_id res chain seq x y z
N MET A 1 21.86 19.05 -1.20
CA MET A 1 21.45 20.46 -1.37
C MET A 1 21.84 21.38 -0.21
N THR A 2 22.41 20.86 0.88
CA THR A 2 23.00 21.63 2.00
C THR A 2 24.22 22.47 1.58
N SER A 3 24.99 22.00 0.60
CA SER A 3 26.25 22.62 0.16
C SER A 3 26.14 24.03 -0.39
N ILE A 4 25.06 24.37 -1.12
CA ILE A 4 24.93 25.67 -1.79
C ILE A 4 24.62 26.77 -0.76
N THR A 5 23.84 26.45 0.27
CA THR A 5 23.43 27.41 1.31
C THR A 5 24.51 27.63 2.36
N ASP A 6 25.23 26.59 2.73
CA ASP A 6 26.35 26.71 3.67
C ASP A 6 27.48 27.54 3.04
N ALA A 7 27.68 27.40 1.73
CA ALA A 7 28.54 28.28 0.97
C ALA A 7 28.12 29.76 1.13
N THR A 8 26.84 30.14 0.98
CA THR A 8 26.44 31.55 1.05
C THR A 8 26.72 32.23 2.40
N ILE A 9 26.57 31.54 3.53
CA ILE A 9 26.92 32.11 4.85
C ILE A 9 28.44 32.27 4.97
N ILE A 10 29.20 31.26 4.54
CA ILE A 10 30.67 31.31 4.58
C ILE A 10 31.19 32.47 3.72
N HIS A 11 30.53 32.78 2.60
CA HIS A 11 30.87 33.94 1.77
C HIS A 11 30.61 35.27 2.51
N HIS A 12 29.47 35.42 3.20
CA HIS A 12 29.21 36.62 3.99
C HIS A 12 30.20 36.81 5.15
N VAL A 13 30.55 35.72 5.84
CA VAL A 13 31.58 35.73 6.89
C VAL A 13 32.95 36.10 6.31
N GLY A 14 33.33 35.50 5.17
CA GLY A 14 34.58 35.80 4.48
C GLY A 14 34.71 37.25 4.02
N ILE A 15 33.64 37.83 3.46
CA ILE A 15 33.60 39.23 3.04
C ILE A 15 33.76 40.18 4.23
N VAL A 16 33.08 39.89 5.35
CA VAL A 16 33.17 40.70 6.58
C VAL A 16 34.59 40.65 7.16
N LEU A 17 35.21 39.48 7.19
CA LEU A 17 36.60 39.31 7.66
C LEU A 17 37.60 40.04 6.76
N LEU A 18 37.44 39.97 5.44
CA LEU A 18 38.27 40.71 4.47
C LEU A 18 38.15 42.23 4.65
N LEU A 19 36.93 42.73 4.84
CA LEU A 19 36.67 44.15 5.11
C LEU A 19 37.34 44.60 6.41
N LEU A 20 37.17 43.86 7.51
CA LEU A 20 37.81 44.20 8.78
C LEU A 20 39.35 44.15 8.69
N TRP A 21 39.90 43.19 7.96
CA TRP A 21 41.34 43.09 7.73
C TRP A 21 41.89 44.28 6.93
N LEU A 22 41.17 44.73 5.90
CA LEU A 22 41.53 45.92 5.13
C LEU A 22 41.46 47.18 6.01
N LEU A 23 40.39 47.38 6.77
CA LEU A 23 40.26 48.54 7.67
C LEU A 23 41.37 48.59 8.73
N ASN A 24 41.76 47.43 9.26
CA ASN A 24 42.87 47.33 10.21
C ASN A 24 44.23 47.64 9.57
N SER A 25 44.42 47.31 8.28
CA SER A 25 45.65 47.61 7.55
C SER A 25 45.85 49.11 7.24
N PHE A 26 44.78 49.91 7.32
CA PHE A 26 44.81 51.36 7.12
C PHE A 26 44.84 52.17 8.44
N ASP A 27 45.07 51.55 9.60
CA ASP A 27 45.06 52.16 10.95
C ASP A 27 43.74 52.88 11.34
N CYS A 28 42.68 52.75 10.54
CA CYS A 28 41.33 53.30 10.79
C CYS A 28 40.46 52.37 11.66
N CYS A 29 41.06 51.76 12.68
CA CYS A 29 40.43 50.69 13.44
C CYS A 29 39.50 51.24 14.54
N HIS A 30 38.26 51.56 14.18
CA HIS A 30 37.24 51.96 15.15
C HIS A 30 36.50 50.74 15.74
N PRO A 31 36.31 50.66 17.06
CA PRO A 31 35.50 49.60 17.69
C PRO A 31 34.08 49.51 17.10
N PHE A 32 33.56 50.64 16.59
CA PHE A 32 32.29 50.70 15.87
C PHE A 32 32.23 49.77 14.64
N ALA A 33 33.32 49.56 13.90
CA ALA A 33 33.33 48.67 12.74
C ALA A 33 33.13 47.20 13.14
N TYR A 34 33.68 46.79 14.27
CA TYR A 34 33.46 45.45 14.85
C TYR A 34 32.02 45.27 15.35
N PHE A 35 31.43 46.29 15.96
CA PHE A 35 30.03 46.25 16.37
C PHE A 35 29.07 46.18 15.16
N LEU A 36 29.32 46.98 14.12
CA LEU A 36 28.50 46.98 12.90
C LEU A 36 28.57 45.63 12.16
N SER A 37 29.75 45.02 12.09
CA SER A 37 29.93 43.70 11.47
C SER A 37 29.23 42.58 12.25
N LEU A 38 29.27 42.60 13.59
CA LEU A 38 28.53 41.66 14.43
C LEU A 38 27.01 41.78 14.24
N ILE A 39 26.49 43.01 14.19
CA ILE A 39 25.06 43.27 13.95
C ILE A 39 24.65 42.76 12.57
N TYR A 40 25.45 43.03 11.53
CA TYR A 40 25.18 42.55 10.18
C TYR A 40 25.16 41.01 10.11
N LEU A 41 26.15 40.34 10.70
CA LEU A 41 26.22 38.89 10.70
C LEU A 41 25.04 38.26 11.45
N TYR A 42 24.62 38.86 12.57
CA TYR A 42 23.43 38.44 13.31
C TYR A 42 22.16 38.55 12.47
N MET A 43 21.96 39.66 11.75
CA MET A 43 20.80 39.83 10.86
C MET A 43 20.77 38.80 9.73
N VAL A 44 21.92 38.51 9.12
CA VAL A 44 22.03 37.48 8.06
C VAL A 44 21.71 36.09 8.62
N HIS A 45 22.19 35.79 9.83
CA HIS A 45 21.91 34.52 10.51
C HIS A 45 20.41 34.35 10.83
N GLU A 46 19.73 35.36 11.36
CA GLU A 46 18.28 35.32 11.62
C GLU A 46 17.46 35.08 10.34
N GLN A 47 17.81 35.76 9.25
CA GLN A 47 17.17 35.54 7.95
C GLN A 47 17.44 34.13 7.40
N TYR A 48 18.61 33.56 7.68
CA TYR A 48 18.93 32.18 7.32
C TYR A 48 18.10 31.19 8.13
N VAL A 49 18.07 31.32 9.46
CA VAL A 49 17.33 30.41 10.35
C VAL A 49 15.85 30.39 9.99
N THR A 50 15.26 31.55 9.70
CA THR A 50 13.85 31.64 9.29
C THR A 50 13.59 30.99 7.93
N LYS A 51 14.48 31.16 6.94
CA LYS A 51 14.38 30.46 5.64
C LYS A 51 14.52 28.95 5.79
N LEU A 52 15.48 28.49 6.59
CA LEU A 52 15.71 27.07 6.83
C LEU A 52 14.50 26.43 7.53
N ARG A 53 13.97 27.08 8.58
CA ARG A 53 12.77 26.62 9.28
C ARG A 53 11.56 26.50 8.35
N ARG A 54 11.35 27.48 7.46
CA ARG A 54 10.26 27.43 6.47
C ARG A 54 10.42 26.27 5.50
N LYS A 55 11.64 25.99 5.03
CA LYS A 55 11.91 24.83 4.15
C LYS A 55 11.64 23.51 4.86
N LEU A 56 12.14 23.35 6.09
CA LEU A 56 11.91 22.14 6.88
C LEU A 56 10.42 21.90 7.14
N GLN A 57 9.67 22.94 7.51
CA GLN A 57 8.22 22.83 7.70
C GLN A 57 7.49 22.49 6.39
N PHE A 58 7.95 23.01 5.25
CA PHE A 58 7.36 22.67 3.96
C PHE A 58 7.65 21.22 3.56
N GLU A 59 8.88 20.75 3.77
CA GLU A 59 9.25 19.36 3.51
C GLU A 59 8.51 18.40 4.42
N GLU A 60 8.38 18.72 5.72
CA GLU A 60 7.61 17.93 6.68
C GLU A 60 6.13 17.88 6.31
N LYS A 61 5.51 19.02 5.97
CA LYS A 61 4.13 19.06 5.48
C LYS A 61 3.97 18.25 4.19
N ARG A 62 4.90 18.35 3.25
CA ARG A 62 4.89 17.59 2.00
C ARG A 62 4.98 16.08 2.26
N GLN A 63 5.90 15.66 3.13
CA GLN A 63 6.04 14.26 3.52
C GLN A 63 4.81 13.75 4.26
N SER A 64 4.25 14.53 5.19
CA SER A 64 3.01 14.21 5.90
C SER A 64 1.83 14.07 4.93
N SER A 65 1.66 15.01 4.00
CA SER A 65 0.59 14.93 2.99
C SER A 65 0.77 13.74 2.06
N GLN A 66 2.00 13.44 1.63
CA GLN A 66 2.29 12.23 0.86
C GLN A 66 2.05 10.95 1.65
N ARG A 67 2.37 10.93 2.95
CA ARG A 67 2.09 9.79 3.82
C ARG A 67 0.59 9.60 4.00
N ARG A 68 -0.19 10.66 4.21
CA ARG A 68 -1.65 10.59 4.30
C ARG A 68 -2.30 10.04 3.04
N VAL A 69 -1.91 10.56 1.87
CA VAL A 69 -2.43 10.09 0.58
C VAL A 69 -2.16 8.59 0.35
N LEU A 70 -1.13 8.02 0.96
CA LEU A 70 -0.79 6.60 0.80
C LEU A 70 -1.26 5.72 1.97
N SER A 71 -1.53 6.31 3.14
CA SER A 71 -2.11 5.61 4.29
C SER A 71 -3.63 5.53 4.22
N ASP A 72 -4.26 6.50 3.56
CA ASP A 72 -5.70 6.53 3.37
C ASP A 72 -6.05 5.36 2.43
N SER A 73 -6.60 4.30 3.03
CA SER A 73 -7.15 3.20 2.26
C SER A 73 -8.27 3.74 1.37
N GLU A 74 -8.09 3.68 0.06
CA GLU A 74 -9.10 4.18 -0.85
C GLU A 74 -10.28 3.21 -0.87
N SER A 75 -11.49 3.75 -0.70
CA SER A 75 -12.70 2.96 -0.93
C SER A 75 -12.79 2.69 -2.43
N VAL A 76 -12.63 1.44 -2.87
CA VAL A 76 -12.66 1.04 -4.29
C VAL A 76 -14.09 0.95 -4.84
N ARG A 77 -14.88 2.01 -4.61
CA ARG A 77 -16.31 2.05 -4.94
C ARG A 77 -16.58 1.85 -6.42
N TRP A 78 -15.70 2.39 -7.28
CA TRP A 78 -15.81 2.22 -8.72
C TRP A 78 -15.63 0.76 -9.14
N LEU A 79 -14.69 0.04 -8.52
CA LEU A 79 -14.44 -1.38 -8.79
C LEU A 79 -15.62 -2.22 -8.33
N ASN A 80 -16.09 -1.98 -7.09
CA ASN A 80 -17.25 -2.67 -6.56
C ASN A 80 -18.48 -2.44 -7.44
N TYR A 81 -18.71 -1.20 -7.89
CA TYR A 81 -19.80 -0.88 -8.81
C TYR A 81 -19.65 -1.58 -10.18
N ALA A 82 -18.45 -1.56 -10.76
CA ALA A 82 -18.20 -2.23 -12.04
C ALA A 82 -18.42 -3.74 -11.93
N ILE A 83 -17.92 -4.38 -10.87
CA ILE A 83 -18.12 -5.80 -10.63
C ILE A 83 -19.60 -6.10 -10.38
N GLU A 84 -20.32 -5.27 -9.63
CA GLU A 84 -21.77 -5.42 -9.43
C GLU A 84 -22.55 -5.43 -10.74
N LYS A 85 -22.16 -4.61 -11.72
CA LYS A 85 -22.83 -4.59 -13.02
C LYS A 85 -22.42 -5.75 -13.91
N ILE A 86 -21.16 -6.17 -13.90
CA ILE A 86 -20.63 -7.20 -14.81
C ILE A 86 -20.86 -8.62 -14.26
N TRP A 87 -20.96 -8.79 -12.94
CA TRP A 87 -21.17 -10.07 -12.26
C TRP A 87 -22.30 -10.90 -12.82
N PRO A 88 -23.56 -10.40 -12.87
CA PRO A 88 -24.68 -11.18 -13.41
C PRO A 88 -24.62 -11.35 -14.93
N ILE A 89 -23.77 -10.59 -15.64
CA ILE A 89 -23.65 -10.65 -17.11
C ILE A 89 -22.73 -11.80 -17.51
N CYS A 90 -21.54 -11.90 -16.91
CA CYS A 90 -20.55 -12.90 -17.30
C CYS A 90 -19.51 -13.24 -16.25
N MET A 91 -19.24 -12.35 -15.28
CA MET A 91 -18.12 -12.56 -14.35
C MET A 91 -18.33 -13.75 -13.42
N GLU A 92 -19.57 -14.04 -13.00
CA GLU A 92 -19.87 -15.25 -12.23
C GLU A 92 -19.46 -16.52 -13.00
N GLU A 93 -19.88 -16.64 -14.26
CA GLU A 93 -19.61 -17.81 -15.09
C GLU A 93 -18.10 -17.94 -15.38
N ILE A 94 -17.40 -16.83 -15.62
CA ILE A 94 -15.95 -16.84 -15.83
C ILE A 94 -15.25 -17.34 -14.57
N VAL A 95 -15.59 -16.80 -13.40
CA VAL A 95 -14.92 -17.18 -12.14
C VAL A 95 -15.23 -18.64 -11.80
N SER A 96 -16.48 -19.08 -11.92
CA SER A 96 -16.86 -20.46 -11.61
C SER A 96 -16.23 -21.44 -12.59
N GLN A 97 -16.40 -21.23 -13.90
CA GLN A 97 -16.03 -22.20 -14.94
C GLN A 97 -14.57 -22.12 -15.39
N LYS A 98 -14.01 -20.91 -15.52
CA LYS A 98 -12.67 -20.71 -16.09
C LYS A 98 -11.57 -20.60 -15.04
N ILE A 99 -11.90 -20.11 -13.84
CA ILE A 99 -10.89 -19.90 -12.79
C ILE A 99 -10.97 -21.02 -11.75
N LEU A 100 -12.12 -21.23 -11.13
CA LEU A 100 -12.24 -22.16 -10.00
C LEU A 100 -12.22 -23.63 -10.45
N LEU A 101 -13.01 -24.00 -11.47
CA LEU A 101 -13.07 -25.40 -11.91
C LEU A 101 -11.70 -26.01 -12.26
N PRO A 102 -10.77 -25.31 -12.94
CA PRO A 102 -9.43 -25.85 -13.18
C PRO A 102 -8.55 -25.98 -11.92
N ILE A 103 -8.73 -25.13 -10.92
CA ILE A 103 -7.94 -25.12 -9.67
C ILE A 103 -8.43 -26.21 -8.70
N ILE A 104 -9.73 -26.48 -8.69
CA ILE A 104 -10.38 -27.40 -7.75
C ILE A 104 -9.77 -28.81 -7.75
N PRO A 105 -9.48 -29.48 -8.88
CA PRO A 105 -8.86 -30.80 -8.87
C PRO A 105 -7.56 -30.83 -8.08
N TRP A 106 -6.71 -29.82 -8.24
CA TRP A 106 -5.48 -29.67 -7.46
C TRP A 106 -5.79 -29.45 -5.97
N PHE A 107 -6.71 -28.55 -5.65
CA PHE A 107 -7.11 -28.25 -4.27
C PHE A 107 -7.66 -29.50 -3.55
N MET A 108 -8.55 -30.24 -4.21
CA MET A 108 -9.12 -31.46 -3.68
C MET A 108 -8.08 -32.55 -3.49
N GLN A 109 -7.08 -32.67 -4.36
CA GLN A 109 -5.99 -33.63 -4.13
C GLN A 109 -5.15 -33.25 -2.91
N LYS A 110 -4.91 -31.95 -2.69
CA LYS A 110 -4.08 -31.45 -1.58
C LYS A 110 -4.77 -31.55 -0.22
N TYR A 111 -6.07 -31.22 -0.14
CA TYR A 111 -6.80 -31.03 1.13
C TYR A 111 -7.86 -32.10 1.43
N LYS A 112 -7.96 -33.17 0.63
CA LYS A 112 -8.95 -34.23 0.86
C LYS A 112 -8.71 -34.98 2.19
N PRO A 113 -9.75 -35.17 3.02
CA PRO A 113 -9.62 -35.93 4.27
C PRO A 113 -9.33 -37.41 4.01
N TRP A 114 -8.70 -38.08 4.98
CA TRP A 114 -8.33 -39.50 4.86
C TRP A 114 -9.51 -40.43 4.56
N THR A 115 -10.74 -40.04 4.92
CA THR A 115 -12.01 -40.74 4.67
C THR A 115 -12.37 -40.81 3.18
N ALA A 116 -11.96 -39.81 2.39
CA ALA A 116 -12.28 -39.70 0.98
C ALA A 116 -11.17 -40.30 0.11
N LYS A 117 -11.55 -41.08 -0.91
CA LYS A 117 -10.64 -41.65 -1.89
C LYS A 117 -10.47 -40.73 -3.09
N GLU A 118 -11.57 -40.29 -3.68
CA GLU A 118 -11.63 -39.41 -4.86
C GLU A 118 -12.70 -38.34 -4.61
N ALA A 119 -12.52 -37.15 -5.17
CA ALA A 119 -13.52 -36.08 -5.11
C ALA A 119 -13.50 -35.30 -6.43
N ALA A 120 -14.69 -35.01 -6.97
CA ALA A 120 -14.88 -34.29 -8.21
C ALA A 120 -16.06 -33.33 -8.08
N ILE A 121 -15.91 -32.10 -8.58
CA ILE A 121 -17.02 -31.14 -8.64
C ILE A 121 -17.88 -31.45 -9.87
N GLN A 122 -19.20 -31.47 -9.66
CA GLN A 122 -20.19 -31.63 -10.73
C GLN A 122 -20.72 -30.28 -11.18
N HIS A 123 -20.96 -29.38 -10.24
CA HIS A 123 -21.54 -28.06 -10.51
C HIS A 123 -20.99 -27.04 -9.51
N LEU A 124 -20.68 -25.86 -9.99
CA LEU A 124 -20.25 -24.73 -9.17
C LEU A 124 -20.93 -23.48 -9.70
N TYR A 125 -21.78 -22.89 -8.88
CA TYR A 125 -22.42 -21.61 -9.11
C TYR A 125 -22.24 -20.76 -7.86
N LEU A 126 -21.67 -19.58 -8.02
CA LEU A 126 -21.23 -18.71 -6.93
C LEU A 126 -22.33 -17.77 -6.41
N GLY A 127 -23.48 -17.76 -7.07
CA GLY A 127 -24.62 -16.91 -6.72
C GLY A 127 -24.57 -15.54 -7.39
N ARG A 128 -25.63 -14.75 -7.23
CA ARG A 128 -25.77 -13.43 -7.86
C ARG A 128 -24.99 -12.31 -7.18
N ASN A 129 -24.57 -12.50 -5.93
CA ASN A 129 -23.86 -11.49 -5.19
C ASN A 129 -22.36 -11.53 -5.52
N PRO A 130 -21.75 -10.44 -5.96
CA PRO A 130 -20.32 -10.37 -6.21
C PRO A 130 -19.50 -10.20 -4.93
N PRO A 131 -18.18 -10.45 -5.00
CA PRO A 131 -17.25 -10.06 -3.94
C PRO A 131 -17.12 -8.55 -3.84
N MET A 132 -17.02 -8.08 -2.61
CA MET A 132 -16.77 -6.69 -2.24
C MET A 132 -15.29 -6.52 -1.90
N PHE A 133 -14.65 -5.54 -2.53
CA PHE A 133 -13.27 -5.17 -2.26
C PHE A 133 -13.21 -3.96 -1.34
N THR A 134 -12.37 -4.04 -0.32
CA THR A 134 -12.21 -3.02 0.72
C THR A 134 -10.74 -2.76 1.01
N GLU A 135 -10.44 -1.66 1.68
CA GLU A 135 -9.12 -1.38 2.26
C GLU A 135 -7.95 -1.45 1.24
N MET A 136 -8.16 -1.00 0.00
CA MET A 136 -7.08 -0.98 -1.00
C MET A 136 -6.05 0.09 -0.63
N ARG A 137 -4.81 -0.33 -0.37
CA ARG A 137 -3.72 0.59 -0.01
C ARG A 137 -2.37 0.09 -0.49
N VAL A 138 -1.48 1.03 -0.79
CA VAL A 138 -0.10 0.73 -1.20
C VAL A 138 0.81 0.70 0.02
N LEU A 139 1.43 -0.45 0.27
CA LEU A 139 2.43 -0.64 1.30
C LEU A 139 3.81 -0.18 0.78
N ARG A 140 4.47 0.70 1.53
CA ARG A 140 5.81 1.22 1.22
C ARG A 140 6.94 0.34 1.73
N GLU A 141 6.69 -0.46 2.76
CA GLU A 141 7.69 -1.31 3.39
C GLU A 141 7.62 -2.71 2.77
N SER A 142 8.16 -2.86 1.57
CA SER A 142 8.51 -4.20 1.08
C SER A 142 9.84 -4.58 1.74
N THR A 143 9.83 -5.64 2.54
CA THR A 143 11.07 -6.32 2.95
C THR A 143 11.58 -7.11 1.74
N GLY A 144 12.11 -6.43 0.72
CA GLY A 144 12.56 -7.05 -0.52
C GLY A 144 12.87 -6.05 -1.64
N ASP A 145 13.35 -6.56 -2.78
CA ASP A 145 13.67 -5.77 -4.00
C ASP A 145 12.41 -5.36 -4.80
N ASP A 146 11.22 -5.51 -4.20
CA ASP A 146 9.95 -5.26 -4.87
C ASP A 146 9.59 -3.77 -4.86
N HIS A 147 9.27 -3.24 -6.04
CA HIS A 147 9.10 -1.81 -6.27
C HIS A 147 7.75 -1.25 -5.80
N LEU A 148 6.76 -2.08 -5.47
CA LEU A 148 5.46 -1.65 -4.90
C LEU A 148 4.66 -2.86 -4.37
N VAL A 149 4.13 -2.78 -3.14
CA VAL A 149 3.23 -3.82 -2.59
C VAL A 149 1.83 -3.21 -2.42
N LEU A 150 0.80 -3.90 -2.91
CA LEU A 150 -0.60 -3.56 -2.77
C LEU A 150 -1.28 -4.50 -1.78
N GLU A 151 -1.97 -3.89 -0.82
CA GLU A 151 -2.86 -4.58 0.09
C GLU A 151 -4.31 -4.35 -0.34
N LEU A 152 -5.10 -5.42 -0.38
CA LEU A 152 -6.50 -5.43 -0.79
C LEU A 152 -7.31 -6.37 0.11
N GLY A 153 -8.33 -5.85 0.77
CA GLY A 153 -9.35 -6.65 1.45
C GLY A 153 -10.39 -7.16 0.47
N MET A 154 -10.84 -8.39 0.64
CA MET A 154 -11.90 -9.01 -0.14
C MET A 154 -12.89 -9.70 0.80
N ASN A 155 -14.17 -9.40 0.63
CA ASN A 155 -15.26 -10.03 1.33
C ASN A 155 -16.27 -10.60 0.33
N PHE A 156 -16.49 -11.90 0.37
CA PHE A 156 -17.42 -12.60 -0.49
C PHE A 156 -18.49 -13.29 0.34
N ARG A 157 -19.68 -12.68 0.33
CA ARG A 157 -20.90 -13.21 0.93
C ARG A 157 -21.81 -13.73 -0.17
N THR A 158 -21.86 -15.05 -0.32
CA THR A 158 -22.73 -15.65 -1.34
C THR A 158 -24.20 -15.47 -0.97
N ALA A 159 -25.03 -15.20 -1.97
CA ALA A 159 -26.49 -15.22 -1.82
C ALA A 159 -27.01 -16.64 -1.58
N ASP A 160 -28.28 -16.73 -1.17
CA ASP A 160 -28.99 -17.99 -0.93
C ASP A 160 -29.09 -18.89 -2.17
N ASP A 161 -28.84 -18.34 -3.36
CA ASP A 161 -28.86 -19.06 -4.63
C ASP A 161 -27.53 -19.73 -5.01
N MET A 162 -26.46 -19.52 -4.24
CA MET A 162 -25.18 -20.18 -4.44
C MET A 162 -25.31 -21.70 -4.26
N SER A 163 -24.73 -22.46 -5.18
CA SER A 163 -24.74 -23.92 -5.12
C SER A 163 -23.47 -24.54 -5.65
N ALA A 164 -22.81 -25.35 -4.83
CA ALA A 164 -21.72 -26.20 -5.26
C ALA A 164 -22.04 -27.68 -4.97
N LEU A 165 -21.95 -28.51 -6.01
CA LEU A 165 -22.20 -29.94 -5.94
C LEU A 165 -20.89 -30.70 -6.09
N LEU A 166 -20.51 -31.41 -5.03
CA LEU A 166 -19.31 -32.23 -4.99
C LEU A 166 -19.69 -33.71 -4.91
N ALA A 167 -19.12 -34.53 -5.78
CA ALA A 167 -19.19 -35.98 -5.70
C ALA A 167 -17.93 -36.53 -5.04
N VAL A 168 -18.08 -37.20 -3.91
CA VAL A 168 -16.99 -37.77 -3.12
C VAL A 168 -17.12 -39.27 -3.05
N LYS A 169 -16.06 -39.99 -3.42
CA LYS A 169 -15.97 -41.43 -3.26
C LYS A 169 -15.33 -41.75 -1.91
N LEU A 170 -16.06 -42.45 -1.05
CA LEU A 170 -15.56 -42.84 0.26
C LEU A 170 -14.57 -44.01 0.17
N ARG A 171 -13.62 -44.11 1.10
CA ARG A 171 -12.74 -45.28 1.19
C ARG A 171 -13.53 -46.54 1.57
N LYS A 172 -13.14 -47.70 1.01
CA LYS A 172 -13.79 -49.00 1.26
C LYS A 172 -13.94 -49.36 2.74
N ARG A 173 -12.96 -49.00 3.58
CA ARG A 173 -12.95 -49.28 5.03
C ARG A 173 -14.04 -48.53 5.82
N LEU A 174 -14.54 -47.41 5.29
CA LEU A 174 -15.48 -46.52 5.99
C LEU A 174 -16.86 -46.43 5.33
N GLY A 175 -16.91 -46.51 4.01
CA GLY A 175 -18.15 -46.33 3.26
C GLY A 175 -18.27 -47.25 2.06
N PHE A 176 -17.62 -48.43 2.10
CA PHE A 176 -17.73 -49.48 1.07
C PHE A 176 -17.39 -49.04 -0.37
N GLY A 177 -16.74 -47.89 -0.56
CA GLY A 177 -16.47 -47.34 -1.90
C GLY A 177 -17.63 -46.58 -2.52
N MET A 178 -18.68 -46.27 -1.75
CA MET A 178 -19.85 -45.52 -2.20
C MET A 178 -19.50 -44.09 -2.63
N TRP A 179 -20.26 -43.60 -3.61
CA TRP A 179 -20.26 -42.19 -3.99
C TRP A 179 -21.32 -41.45 -3.18
N ALA A 180 -20.90 -40.38 -2.51
CA ALA A 180 -21.76 -39.45 -1.82
C ALA A 180 -21.79 -38.12 -2.59
N LYS A 181 -22.97 -37.50 -2.67
CA LYS A 181 -23.15 -36.14 -3.19
C LYS A 181 -23.23 -35.18 -2.01
N LEU A 182 -22.37 -34.18 -2.00
CA LEU A 182 -22.33 -33.12 -1.01
C LEU A 182 -22.79 -31.83 -1.68
N HIS A 183 -23.81 -31.20 -1.11
CA HIS A 183 -24.28 -29.87 -1.51
C HIS A 183 -23.70 -28.85 -0.54
N LEU A 184 -22.94 -27.89 -1.07
CA LEU A 184 -22.41 -26.75 -0.34
C LEU A 184 -23.27 -25.53 -0.71
N LEU A 185 -23.77 -24.86 0.32
CA LEU A 185 -24.65 -23.68 0.25
C LEU A 185 -24.12 -22.63 1.24
N GLY A 186 -24.36 -21.34 0.96
CA GLY A 186 -24.10 -20.25 1.92
C GLY A 186 -22.62 -20.08 2.29
N MET A 187 -21.74 -20.00 1.29
CA MET A 187 -20.30 -19.81 1.50
C MET A 187 -19.97 -18.35 1.85
N HIS A 188 -19.20 -18.17 2.91
CA HIS A 188 -18.68 -16.87 3.32
C HIS A 188 -17.15 -16.89 3.31
N VAL A 189 -16.54 -15.99 2.54
CA VAL A 189 -15.08 -15.89 2.44
C VAL A 189 -14.65 -14.46 2.73
N GLU A 190 -13.85 -14.28 3.77
CA GLU A 190 -13.16 -13.03 4.06
C GLU A 190 -11.66 -13.27 3.94
N GLY A 191 -10.99 -12.41 3.19
CA GLY A 191 -9.58 -12.55 2.89
C GLY A 191 -8.91 -11.20 2.74
N LYS A 192 -7.63 -11.16 3.09
CA LYS A 192 -6.77 -10.01 2.91
C LYS A 192 -5.61 -10.44 2.02
N VAL A 193 -5.53 -9.83 0.85
CA VAL A 193 -4.51 -10.11 -0.15
C VAL A 193 -3.42 -9.06 -0.02
N ILE A 194 -2.18 -9.50 0.05
CA ILE A 194 -0.98 -8.66 0.06
C ILE A 194 -0.14 -9.17 -1.10
N HIS A 195 0.13 -8.33 -2.09
CA HIS A 195 0.89 -8.73 -3.28
C HIS A 195 1.78 -7.60 -3.77
#